data_AF-A0A0D2NGS2-F1
#
_entry.id   AF-A0A0D2NGS2-F1
#
_cell.length_a   1.000
_cell.length_b   1.000
_cell.length_c   1.000
_cell.angle_alpha   90.00
_cell.angle_beta   90.00
_cell.angle_gamma   90.00
#
_symmetry.space_group_name_H-M   'P 1'
#
loop_
_entity.id
_entity.type
_entity.pdbx_description
1 polymer ?
#
loop_
_entity_poly.entity_id
_entity_poly.type
_entity_poly.pdbx_seq_one_letter_code
_entity_poly.pdbx_strand_id
1 'polypeptide(L)'
;MKKVLPANAKIAKDAKEAIQECTSEFISFITSEASAKCQAEKRKTINGDDLLWAMETLQFEDYVAPLRLYLSKYREAEASTQKHKE
;
A
#
# COMPACT_ATOMS: atom_id res chain seq x y z
N MET A 1 -12.74 -0.97 8.75
CA MET A 1 -13.66 -2.12 8.90
C MET A 1 -15.13 -1.72 9.00
N LYS A 2 -15.61 -0.99 10.02
CA LYS A 2 -17.05 -0.66 10.13
C LYS A 2 -17.64 0.19 9.00
N LYS A 3 -16.85 1.09 8.41
CA LYS A 3 -17.31 2.01 7.34
C LYS A 3 -17.80 1.28 6.08
N VAL A 4 -17.36 0.04 5.84
CA VAL A 4 -17.78 -0.77 4.69
C VAL A 4 -18.93 -1.73 5.01
N LEU A 5 -19.47 -1.70 6.24
CA LEU A 5 -20.54 -2.56 6.69
C LEU A 5 -21.83 -1.75 6.93
N PRO A 6 -23.01 -2.40 6.94
CA PRO A 6 -24.26 -1.77 7.37
C PRO A 6 -24.14 -1.14 8.76
N ALA A 7 -24.85 -0.03 9.00
CA ALA A 7 -24.72 0.76 10.22
C ALA A 7 -24.93 -0.03 11.53
N ASN A 8 -25.78 -1.06 11.50
CA ASN A 8 -26.11 -1.92 12.64
C ASN A 8 -25.30 -3.23 12.68
N ALA A 9 -24.36 -3.45 11.75
CA ALA A 9 -23.56 -4.66 11.71
C ALA A 9 -22.65 -4.77 12.93
N LYS A 10 -22.63 -5.96 13.53
CA LYS A 10 -21.71 -6.33 14.62
C LYS A 10 -20.58 -7.17 14.04
N ILE A 11 -19.36 -6.94 14.53
CA ILE A 11 -18.17 -7.73 14.18
C ILE A 11 -17.74 -8.44 15.45
N ALA A 12 -17.61 -9.77 15.39
CA ALA A 12 -17.06 -10.57 16.48
C ALA A 12 -15.65 -10.10 16.85
N LYS A 13 -15.23 -10.30 18.11
CA LYS A 13 -13.90 -9.90 18.57
C LYS A 13 -12.82 -10.65 17.78
N ASP A 14 -12.95 -11.96 17.69
CA ASP A 14 -11.99 -12.85 17.02
C ASP A 14 -11.86 -12.51 15.53
N ALA A 15 -12.95 -12.11 14.88
CA ALA A 15 -12.91 -11.66 13.48
C ALA A 15 -12.14 -10.35 13.29
N LYS A 16 -12.12 -9.45 14.30
CA LYS A 16 -11.28 -8.24 14.25
C LYS A 16 -9.81 -8.59 14.41
N GLU A 17 -9.49 -9.46 15.36
CA GLU A 17 -8.13 -9.90 15.63
C GLU A 17 -7.55 -10.62 14.41
N ALA A 18 -8.30 -11.55 13.82
CA ALA A 18 -7.90 -12.23 12.59
C ALA A 18 -7.60 -11.24 11.45
N ILE A 19 -8.45 -10.23 11.23
CA ILE A 19 -8.19 -9.24 10.17
C ILE A 19 -6.98 -8.35 10.50
N GLN A 20 -6.71 -8.06 11.76
CA GLN A 20 -5.50 -7.32 12.16
C GLN A 20 -4.22 -8.13 11.88
N GLU A 21 -4.24 -9.43 12.18
CA GLU A 21 -3.15 -10.34 11.86
C GLU A 21 -2.96 -10.46 10.34
N CYS A 22 -4.04 -10.69 9.58
CA CYS A 22 -4.01 -10.70 8.13
C CYS A 22 -3.52 -9.38 7.53
N THR A 23 -3.83 -8.23 8.14
CA THR A 23 -3.34 -6.93 7.66
C THR A 23 -1.84 -6.79 7.87
N SER A 24 -1.33 -7.28 9.01
CA SER A 24 0.11 -7.29 9.28
C SER A 24 0.83 -8.18 8.28
N GLU A 25 0.28 -9.36 7.99
CA GLU A 25 0.83 -10.28 7.01
C GLU A 25 0.77 -9.69 5.59
N PHE A 26 -0.33 -9.04 5.23
CA PHE A 26 -0.47 -8.35 3.95
C PHE A 26 0.63 -7.30 3.73
N ILE A 27 0.93 -6.48 4.75
CA ILE A 27 2.01 -5.49 4.68
C ILE A 27 3.35 -6.19 4.46
N SER A 28 3.65 -7.24 5.23
CA SER A 28 4.89 -8.01 5.11
C SER A 28 5.02 -8.66 3.74
N PHE A 29 3.93 -9.22 3.22
CA PHE A 29 3.89 -9.93 1.95
C PHE A 29 4.16 -8.99 0.76
N ILE A 30 3.42 -7.89 0.65
CA ILE A 30 3.64 -6.89 -0.42
C ILE A 30 5.05 -6.30 -0.33
N THR A 31 5.51 -5.96 0.88
CA THR A 31 6.83 -5.34 1.07
C THR A 31 7.95 -6.30 0.69
N SER A 32 7.79 -7.60 0.97
CA SER A 32 8.78 -8.62 0.62
C SER A 32 8.92 -8.77 -0.90
N GLU A 33 7.80 -8.76 -1.63
CA GLU A 33 7.81 -8.83 -3.10
C GLU A 33 8.42 -7.57 -3.74
N ALA A 34 8.06 -6.38 -3.23
CA ALA A 34 8.67 -5.12 -3.66
C ALA A 34 10.18 -5.07 -3.36
N SER A 35 10.60 -5.61 -2.20
CA SER A 35 12.00 -5.73 -1.82
C SER A 35 12.77 -6.64 -2.79
N ALA A 36 12.19 -7.80 -3.16
CA ALA A 36 12.80 -8.72 -4.11
C ALA A 36 13.05 -8.06 -5.48
N LYS A 37 12.06 -7.31 -6.00
CA LYS A 37 12.23 -6.50 -7.22
C LYS A 37 13.34 -5.45 -7.07
N CYS A 38 13.29 -4.67 -6.00
CA CYS A 38 14.29 -3.63 -5.72
C CYS A 38 15.72 -4.21 -5.69
N GLN A 39 15.89 -5.36 -5.04
CA GLN A 39 17.17 -6.07 -4.97
C GLN A 39 17.61 -6.62 -6.33
N ALA A 40 16.69 -7.19 -7.11
CA ALA A 40 16.97 -7.67 -8.47
C ALA A 40 17.45 -6.54 -9.39
N GLU A 41 16.96 -5.32 -9.18
CA GLU A 41 17.39 -4.09 -9.86
C GLU A 41 18.64 -3.44 -9.22
N LYS A 42 19.30 -4.11 -8.27
CA LYS A 42 20.51 -3.64 -7.56
C LYS A 42 20.31 -2.32 -6.79
N ARG A 43 19.07 -2.01 -6.40
CA ARG A 43 18.74 -0.86 -5.55
C ARG A 43 18.64 -1.30 -4.08
N LYS A 44 18.96 -0.37 -3.17
CA LYS A 44 18.87 -0.59 -1.71
C LYS A 44 17.64 0.07 -1.07
N THR A 45 16.89 0.85 -1.85
CA THR A 45 15.76 1.64 -1.38
C THR A 45 14.55 1.31 -2.23
N ILE A 46 13.53 0.77 -1.56
CA ILE A 46 12.22 0.50 -2.15
C ILE A 46 11.52 1.85 -2.39
N ASN A 47 10.92 2.02 -3.56
CA ASN A 47 10.15 3.21 -3.91
C ASN A 47 8.67 2.87 -4.17
N GLY A 48 7.86 3.89 -4.49
CA GLY A 48 6.43 3.70 -4.74
C GLY A 48 6.11 2.87 -5.99
N ASP A 49 6.97 2.88 -7.00
CA ASP A 49 6.78 2.10 -8.23
C ASP A 49 7.04 0.61 -7.98
N ASP A 50 7.95 0.26 -7.06
CA ASP A 50 8.17 -1.11 -6.61
C ASP A 50 6.93 -1.69 -5.93
N LEU A 51 6.26 -0.90 -5.09
CA LEU A 51 5.03 -1.30 -4.42
C LEU A 51 3.88 -1.47 -5.42
N LEU A 52 3.75 -0.57 -6.40
CA LEU A 52 2.74 -0.70 -7.46
C LEU A 52 2.97 -1.97 -8.29
N TRP A 53 4.22 -2.28 -8.63
CA TRP A 53 4.57 -3.52 -9.32
C TRP A 53 4.23 -4.75 -8.46
N ALA A 54 4.56 -4.75 -7.17
CA ALA A 54 4.26 -5.86 -6.27
C ALA A 54 2.74 -6.10 -6.16
N MET A 55 1.93 -5.04 -6.08
CA MET A 55 0.47 -5.16 -6.07
C MET A 55 -0.06 -5.82 -7.36
N GLU A 56 0.48 -5.45 -8.52
CA GLU A 56 0.09 -6.04 -9.81
C GLU A 56 0.51 -7.51 -9.90
N THR A 57 1.77 -7.83 -9.57
CA THR A 57 2.31 -9.21 -9.57
C THR A 57 1.53 -10.14 -8.64
N LEU A 58 1.11 -9.64 -7.47
CA LEU A 58 0.38 -10.40 -6.47
C LEU A 58 -1.13 -10.39 -6.68
N GLN A 59 -1.61 -9.91 -7.85
CA GLN A 59 -3.01 -9.92 -8.26
C GLN A 59 -3.93 -9.01 -7.42
N PHE A 60 -3.38 -7.96 -6.81
CA PHE A 60 -4.13 -6.88 -6.16
C PHE A 60 -4.39 -5.72 -7.15
N GLU A 61 -4.75 -6.05 -8.40
CA GLU A 61 -4.89 -5.10 -9.52
C GLU A 61 -5.89 -3.96 -9.25
N ASP A 62 -6.97 -4.25 -8.53
CA ASP A 62 -7.99 -3.27 -8.13
C ASP A 62 -7.41 -2.11 -7.30
N TYR A 63 -6.27 -2.32 -6.63
CA TYR A 63 -5.56 -1.30 -5.86
C TYR A 63 -4.58 -0.48 -6.69
N VAL A 64 -4.13 -0.96 -7.86
CA VAL A 64 -3.07 -0.33 -8.64
C VAL A 64 -3.47 1.05 -9.15
N ALA A 65 -4.65 1.16 -9.77
CA ALA A 65 -5.15 2.42 -10.31
C ALA A 65 -5.29 3.53 -9.24
N PRO A 66 -5.98 3.31 -8.10
CA PRO A 66 -6.09 4.34 -7.06
C PRO A 66 -4.73 4.67 -6.41
N LEU A 67 -3.87 3.69 -6.20
CA LEU A 67 -2.53 3.93 -5.63
C LEU A 67 -1.62 4.71 -6.59
N ARG A 68 -1.72 4.47 -7.91
CA ARG A 68 -0.97 5.24 -8.91
C ARG A 68 -1.40 6.70 -8.92
N LEU A 69 -2.70 6.98 -8.84
CA LEU A 69 -3.21 8.34 -8.69
C LEU A 69 -2.71 8.99 -7.39
N TYR A 70 -2.75 8.25 -6.27
CA TYR A 70 -2.22 8.74 -5.00
C TYR A 70 -0.74 9.10 -5.09
N LEU A 71 0.09 8.23 -5.69
CA LEU A 71 1.53 8.45 -5.84
C LEU A 71 1.83 9.70 -6.69
N SER A 72 1.06 9.95 -7.77
CA SER A 72 1.18 11.18 -8.56
C SER A 72 0.95 12.42 -7.70
N LYS A 73 -0.18 12.46 -6.99
CA LYS A 73 -0.54 13.60 -6.13
C LYS A 73 0.46 13.81 -5.00
N TYR A 74 0.98 12.72 -4.42
CA TYR A 74 2.01 12.78 -3.40
C TYR A 74 3.29 13.44 -3.92
N ARG A 75 3.76 13.02 -5.11
CA ARG A 75 4.94 13.61 -5.77
C ARG A 75 4.74 15.10 -6.09
N GLU A 76 3.55 15.49 -6.56
CA GLU A 76 3.20 16.89 -6.82
C GLU A 76 3.23 17.73 -5.53
N ALA A 77 2.65 17.22 -4.44
CA ALA A 77 2.62 17.90 -3.15
C ALA A 77 4.03 18.07 -2.56
N GLU A 78 4.87 17.03 -2.59
CA GLU A 78 6.27 17.10 -2.15
C GLU A 78 7.06 18.15 -2.94
N ALA A 79 6.90 18.18 -4.26
CA ALA A 79 7.54 19.17 -5.12
C ALA A 79 7.11 20.61 -4.82
N SER A 80 5.82 20.83 -4.52
CA SER A 80 5.31 22.15 -4.11
C SER A 80 5.85 22.60 -2.75
N THR A 81 6.05 21.65 -1.82
CA THR A 81 6.58 21.93 -0.49
C THR A 81 8.06 22.31 -0.52
N GLN A 82 8.84 21.68 -1.41
CA GLN A 82 10.24 22.06 -1.63
C GLN A 82 10.38 23.47 -2.20
N LYS A 83 9.55 23.85 -3.17
CA LYS A 83 9.55 25.20 -3.77
C LYS A 83 9.20 26.33 -2.80
N HIS A 84 8.55 26.03 -1.68
CA HIS A 84 8.22 27.01 -0.64
C HIS A 84 9.30 27.13 0.45
N LYS A 85 10.28 26.23 0.47
CA LYS A 85 11.41 26.27 1.41
C LYS A 85 12.64 26.96 0.81
N GLU A 86 12.67 27.13 -0.50
CA GLU A 86 13.68 27.91 -1.26
C GLU A 86 13.22 29.37 -1.43
#